data_AF-A0A377GEJ3-F1
#
_entry.id   AF-A0A377GEJ3-F1
#
_cell.length_a   1.000
_cell.length_b   1.000
_cell.length_c   1.000
_cell.angle_alpha   90.00
_cell.angle_beta   90.00
_cell.angle_gamma   90.00
#
_symmetry.space_group_name_H-M   'P 1'
#
loop_
_entity.id
_entity.type
_entity.pdbx_description
1 polymer ?
#
loop_
_entity_poly.entity_id
_entity_poly.type
_entity_poly.pdbx_seq_one_letter_code
_entity_poly.pdbx_strand_id
1 'polypeptide(L)'
;MLTKFETNSKYPQPRLFIRTDNSPSVLCKKFEKYKGSPATHMNLKGLDEGGYTDSGYLSTFEYRYGLGLKSVLGYGAFHYVHFIFLNKEIAEVSYLTGGTCGLTHDGEQTLLINKEGSVWEIPYYQQEIPQIFFTQGVEVELGSLNTRSDYEVLLGGNWGDFAEIISVEKKFAHELLKEAPGKNEEEFYQLLVQNKLIPYKAQKNELQQIPFEHRWNAAFEKASLINWWNCVSTDKEQLLVFTQRENYPRPDDFNLLKELQCLHASKNKLEQQYPGMQEYFSQVQEVICKYQALSRIYTMYENEKQAFLRVGLGNILSDTFQQQLNANTVLQLCNELDVYLDNLKNEFKLCLLIRKIASLQLTLAVKESMFPGWTSLGLLLEEKCKKNCANSNHVGNLHELIFFFHQNTLDVKGVLTQLSVRFNAYEYRQHYTMSLPIVSFCNAIQESELPTKELAKWLRDFYIDYAIHFFQSTDDYQKINEYGKLMDVLLDNLKNLHDSMIKLVNGKKLEKTLKHNFLREIQNNIMFTLMHFKKVKESDPHAAGQEVLDKIKKLSRWATVISTGKYNSIYSTSARMFYEPFNNQKRIVLLDQLEPPSQKSKIQ
;
A
#
# COMPACT_ATOMS: atom_id res chain seq x y z
N MET A 1 52.86 33.80 27.52
CA MET A 1 53.09 32.36 27.30
C MET A 1 51.80 31.76 26.80
N LEU A 2 51.80 31.28 25.55
CA LEU A 2 50.69 30.64 24.86
C LEU A 2 50.59 29.19 25.35
N THR A 3 49.54 28.86 26.10
CA THR A 3 49.23 27.48 26.49
C THR A 3 48.14 26.93 25.59
N LYS A 4 48.60 26.05 24.69
CA LYS A 4 47.95 24.86 24.11
C LYS A 4 46.42 24.90 23.95
N PHE A 5 46.00 24.97 22.69
CA PHE A 5 44.71 24.41 22.24
C PHE A 5 44.69 22.92 22.56
N GLU A 6 43.92 22.52 23.57
CA GLU A 6 43.54 21.13 23.78
C GLU A 6 42.47 20.78 22.73
N THR A 7 42.90 20.09 21.67
CA THR A 7 42.03 19.31 20.78
C THR A 7 41.47 18.12 21.56
N ASN A 8 40.43 18.35 22.37
CA ASN A 8 39.61 17.28 22.91
C ASN A 8 38.64 16.81 21.81
N SER A 9 39.10 15.85 21.00
CA SER A 9 38.26 15.04 20.11
C SER A 9 37.29 14.20 20.94
N LYS A 10 36.18 14.82 21.37
CA LYS A 10 35.03 14.14 21.98
C LYS A 10 33.86 14.00 21.00
N TYR A 11 34.05 14.39 19.75
CA TYR A 11 33.03 14.41 18.70
C TYR A 11 33.25 13.25 17.71
N PRO A 12 32.17 12.63 17.20
CA PRO A 12 32.21 11.61 16.16
C PRO A 12 32.87 12.10 14.86
N GLN A 13 33.29 11.16 14.01
CA GLN A 13 33.94 11.43 12.72
C GLN A 13 33.16 12.46 11.87
N PRO A 14 33.78 13.59 11.48
CA PRO A 14 33.13 14.62 10.68
C PRO A 14 32.95 14.15 9.23
N ARG A 15 31.88 14.62 8.58
CA ARG A 15 31.76 14.54 7.12
C ARG A 15 32.35 15.79 6.51
N LEU A 16 33.20 15.60 5.50
CA LEU A 16 33.86 16.68 4.78
C LEU A 16 33.14 16.98 3.46
N PHE A 17 32.66 18.21 3.36
CA PHE A 17 32.09 18.80 2.16
C PHE A 17 33.02 19.89 1.63
N ILE A 18 33.17 19.97 0.32
CA ILE A 18 34.09 20.88 -0.34
C ILE A 18 33.29 21.77 -1.28
N ARG A 19 33.57 23.06 -1.25
CA ARG A 19 33.00 24.01 -2.20
C ARG A 19 34.06 25.01 -2.64
N THR A 20 33.75 25.76 -3.69
CA THR A 20 34.58 26.89 -4.13
C THR A 20 33.75 28.16 -4.21
N ASP A 21 34.38 29.30 -3.98
CA ASP A 21 33.79 30.64 -4.02
C ASP A 21 34.89 31.67 -4.37
N ASN A 22 34.49 32.89 -4.67
CA ASN A 22 35.38 34.04 -4.80
C ASN A 22 35.69 34.72 -3.45
N SER A 23 34.85 34.47 -2.44
CA SER A 23 35.07 34.96 -1.07
C SER A 23 36.05 34.08 -0.30
N PRO A 24 36.93 34.64 0.56
CA PRO A 24 37.76 33.87 1.48
C PRO A 24 36.95 33.22 2.62
N SER A 25 35.68 33.59 2.78
CA SER A 25 34.78 33.06 3.80
C SER A 25 33.44 32.61 3.22
N VAL A 26 32.87 31.59 3.84
CA VAL A 26 31.54 31.09 3.50
C VAL A 26 30.46 31.94 4.16
N LEU A 27 29.57 32.48 3.34
CA LEU A 27 28.36 33.16 3.81
C LEU A 27 27.20 32.17 3.91
N CYS A 28 26.58 32.09 5.08
CA CYS A 28 25.31 31.39 5.25
C CYS A 28 24.17 32.34 4.87
N LYS A 29 23.30 31.92 3.94
CA LYS A 29 22.04 32.62 3.68
C LYS A 29 20.92 31.83 4.35
N LYS A 30 20.10 32.51 5.16
CA LYS A 30 18.91 31.93 5.78
C LYS A 30 17.68 32.31 4.97
N PHE A 31 16.82 31.34 4.71
CA PHE A 31 15.52 31.56 4.09
C PHE A 31 14.43 30.88 4.92
N GLU A 32 13.30 31.56 5.09
CA GLU A 32 12.17 31.05 5.88
C GLU A 32 11.34 30.00 5.13
N LYS A 33 11.39 30.00 3.80
CA LYS A 33 10.68 29.08 2.92
C LYS A 33 11.49 28.84 1.66
N TYR A 34 11.43 27.60 1.18
CA TYR A 34 11.94 27.23 -0.13
C TYR A 34 11.22 28.01 -1.24
N LYS A 35 11.96 28.68 -2.12
CA LYS A 35 11.41 29.43 -3.27
C LYS A 35 12.12 29.07 -4.57
N GLY A 36 11.95 27.85 -5.04
CA GLY A 36 12.24 27.51 -6.45
C GLY A 36 12.42 26.02 -6.63
N SER A 37 11.70 25.38 -7.56
CA SER A 37 11.68 23.91 -7.71
C SER A 37 13.08 23.28 -7.80
N PRO A 38 13.23 21.95 -7.57
CA PRO A 38 14.52 21.27 -7.78
C PRO A 38 15.07 21.53 -9.19
N ALA A 39 14.17 21.69 -10.17
CA ALA A 39 14.47 22.12 -11.53
C ALA A 39 15.06 23.55 -11.63
N THR A 40 14.63 24.49 -10.80
CA THR A 40 15.23 25.83 -10.72
C THR A 40 16.62 25.81 -10.06
N HIS A 41 16.89 24.89 -9.14
CA HIS A 41 18.25 24.69 -8.56
C HIS A 41 19.24 24.07 -9.52
N MET A 42 18.70 23.39 -10.51
CA MET A 42 19.41 22.58 -11.46
C MET A 42 19.50 23.26 -12.82
N ASN A 43 19.14 24.55 -12.94
CA ASN A 43 19.17 25.36 -14.16
C ASN A 43 18.33 24.80 -15.34
N LEU A 44 17.17 24.19 -15.06
CA LEU A 44 16.32 23.54 -16.06
C LEU A 44 15.25 24.46 -16.69
N LYS A 45 15.40 25.78 -16.58
CA LYS A 45 14.58 26.75 -17.32
C LYS A 45 15.49 27.58 -18.21
N GLY A 46 15.10 27.71 -19.48
CA GLY A 46 15.76 28.56 -20.45
C GLY A 46 15.98 29.97 -19.90
N LEU A 47 17.17 30.50 -20.17
CA LEU A 47 17.60 31.86 -19.85
C LEU A 47 16.80 32.87 -20.65
N ASP A 48 15.52 33.08 -20.30
CA ASP A 48 14.80 34.28 -20.70
C ASP A 48 14.52 35.12 -19.45
N GLU A 49 15.24 36.25 -19.38
CA GLU A 49 14.96 37.46 -18.62
C GLU A 49 14.45 37.27 -17.18
N GLY A 50 15.36 36.94 -16.25
CA GLY A 50 15.10 36.96 -14.80
C GLY A 50 15.66 35.78 -14.00
N GLY A 51 16.41 34.88 -14.64
CA GLY A 51 16.77 33.56 -14.12
C GLY A 51 17.96 33.53 -13.15
N TYR A 52 17.69 33.64 -11.85
CA TYR A 52 18.32 32.86 -10.77
C TYR A 52 17.61 33.20 -9.46
N THR A 53 16.88 32.23 -8.88
CA THR A 53 16.36 32.36 -7.52
C THR A 53 17.19 31.46 -6.62
N ASP A 54 17.89 32.09 -5.66
CA ASP A 54 18.71 31.41 -4.66
C ASP A 54 17.92 30.28 -3.97
N SER A 55 18.50 29.08 -3.98
CA SER A 55 17.89 27.87 -3.43
C SER A 55 17.75 27.90 -1.91
N GLY A 56 18.57 28.71 -1.25
CA GLY A 56 18.79 28.63 0.18
C GLY A 56 19.62 27.42 0.63
N TYR A 57 20.01 26.54 -0.29
CA TYR A 57 20.91 25.43 -0.02
C TYR A 57 22.32 25.74 -0.52
N LEU A 58 23.30 25.27 0.22
CA LEU A 58 24.69 25.39 -0.17
C LEU A 58 25.12 24.19 -1.03
N SER A 59 25.41 24.40 -2.31
CA SER A 59 26.00 23.36 -3.18
C SER A 59 27.44 23.06 -2.73
N THR A 60 27.71 21.77 -2.53
CA THR A 60 28.99 21.23 -2.07
C THR A 60 29.28 19.89 -2.72
N PHE A 61 30.51 19.40 -2.57
CA PHE A 61 30.97 18.12 -3.06
C PHE A 61 31.49 17.29 -1.90
N GLU A 62 31.02 16.06 -1.77
CA GLU A 62 31.52 15.15 -0.75
C GLU A 62 32.98 14.78 -1.03
N TYR A 63 33.86 14.87 -0.04
CA TYR A 63 35.31 14.66 -0.23
C TYR A 63 35.64 13.31 -0.87
N ARG A 64 35.04 12.20 -0.38
CA ARG A 64 35.23 10.82 -0.85
C ARG A 64 36.67 10.53 -1.29
N TYR A 65 37.62 10.54 -0.35
CA TYR A 65 39.04 10.28 -0.62
C TYR A 65 39.66 11.19 -1.71
N GLY A 66 39.25 12.46 -1.76
CA GLY A 66 39.79 13.47 -2.68
C GLY A 66 39.01 13.65 -3.99
N LEU A 67 37.99 12.84 -4.26
CA LEU A 67 37.16 12.97 -5.45
C LEU A 67 36.36 14.28 -5.48
N GLY A 68 35.76 14.67 -4.34
CA GLY A 68 35.07 15.96 -4.24
C GLY A 68 36.00 17.14 -4.45
N LEU A 69 37.24 17.07 -3.93
CA LEU A 69 38.26 18.10 -4.13
C LEU A 69 38.65 18.20 -5.61
N LYS A 70 38.86 17.06 -6.27
CA LYS A 70 39.14 16.98 -7.71
C LYS A 70 38.00 17.62 -8.51
N SER A 71 36.75 17.30 -8.19
CA SER A 71 35.58 17.87 -8.84
C SER A 71 35.54 19.39 -8.67
N VAL A 72 35.67 19.90 -7.44
CA VAL A 72 35.68 21.33 -7.13
C VAL A 72 36.77 22.10 -7.86
N LEU A 73 37.99 21.55 -7.93
CA LEU A 73 39.11 22.19 -8.62
C LEU A 73 38.90 22.27 -10.15
N GLY A 74 38.10 21.35 -10.70
CA GLY A 74 37.67 21.34 -12.10
C GLY A 74 36.70 22.47 -12.47
N TYR A 75 35.98 23.07 -11.50
CA TYR A 75 35.09 24.22 -11.76
C TYR A 75 35.91 25.51 -11.99
N GLY A 76 35.54 26.27 -13.03
CA GLY A 76 36.21 27.51 -13.44
C GLY A 76 35.76 28.76 -12.68
N ALA A 77 36.62 29.80 -12.70
CA ALA A 77 36.39 31.19 -12.24
C ALA A 77 36.34 31.51 -10.73
N PHE A 78 36.77 30.60 -9.83
CA PHE A 78 36.78 30.84 -8.38
C PHE A 78 38.18 30.92 -7.75
N HIS A 79 38.32 31.70 -6.67
CA HIS A 79 39.60 31.98 -6.00
C HIS A 79 39.88 31.11 -4.77
N TYR A 80 38.86 30.70 -4.02
CA TYR A 80 39.00 29.98 -2.76
C TYR A 80 38.31 28.62 -2.79
N VAL A 81 38.88 27.68 -2.05
CA VAL A 81 38.30 26.36 -1.76
C VAL A 81 38.03 26.28 -0.26
N HIS A 82 36.81 25.90 0.09
CA HIS A 82 36.35 25.78 1.47
C HIS A 82 36.12 24.32 1.80
N PHE A 83 36.78 23.86 2.86
CA PHE A 83 36.62 22.56 3.49
C PHE A 83 35.66 22.73 4.67
N ILE A 84 34.44 22.19 4.53
CA ILE A 84 33.35 22.30 5.50
C ILE A 84 33.23 20.96 6.22
N PHE A 85 33.64 20.93 7.48
CA PHE A 85 33.54 19.79 8.37
C PHE A 85 32.24 19.88 9.15
N LEU A 86 31.31 18.95 8.87
CA LEU A 86 30.02 18.88 9.52
C LEU A 86 29.92 17.61 10.36
N ASN A 87 29.36 17.72 11.56
CA ASN A 87 29.14 16.54 12.39
C ASN A 87 27.93 15.75 11.88
N LYS A 88 28.13 14.46 11.61
CA LYS A 88 27.11 13.56 11.07
C LYS A 88 25.99 13.19 12.05
N GLU A 89 26.24 13.20 13.36
CA GLU A 89 25.27 12.75 14.37
C GLU A 89 24.05 13.66 14.48
N ILE A 90 24.23 14.94 14.20
CA ILE A 90 23.19 15.96 14.28
C ILE A 90 22.58 16.28 12.91
N ALA A 91 22.99 15.59 11.86
CA ALA A 91 22.55 15.86 10.50
C ALA A 91 21.47 14.87 10.06
N GLU A 92 20.44 15.39 9.38
CA GLU A 92 19.51 14.57 8.61
C GLU A 92 20.12 14.25 7.24
N VAL A 93 19.99 12.99 6.80
CA VAL A 93 20.44 12.55 5.47
C VAL A 93 19.23 12.19 4.63
N SER A 94 19.09 12.85 3.49
CA SER A 94 18.04 12.58 2.52
C SER A 94 18.67 12.24 1.18
N TYR A 95 18.21 11.15 0.55
CA TYR A 95 18.56 10.82 -0.83
C TYR A 95 17.44 11.33 -1.73
N LEU A 96 17.75 12.29 -2.58
CA LEU A 96 16.78 12.78 -3.55
C LEU A 96 16.56 11.70 -4.61
N THR A 97 15.31 11.30 -4.80
CA THR A 97 14.92 10.34 -5.83
C THR A 97 14.28 11.10 -7.00
N GLY A 98 14.72 10.79 -8.22
CA GLY A 98 14.18 11.42 -9.43
C GLY A 98 14.87 12.73 -9.82
N GLY A 99 15.16 12.85 -11.11
CA GLY A 99 15.70 14.05 -11.75
C GLY A 99 14.72 14.69 -12.72
N THR A 100 15.14 15.76 -13.37
CA THR A 100 14.38 16.41 -14.45
C THR A 100 15.28 16.56 -15.67
N CYS A 101 14.65 16.54 -16.85
CA CYS A 101 15.19 16.68 -18.21
C CYS A 101 15.48 15.38 -18.99
N GLY A 102 14.40 14.77 -19.50
CA GLY A 102 14.44 14.44 -20.92
C GLY A 102 14.17 15.73 -21.70
N LEU A 103 15.14 16.21 -22.46
CA LEU A 103 14.90 17.22 -23.50
C LEU A 103 14.54 16.49 -24.78
N THR A 104 13.39 16.80 -25.34
CA THR A 104 13.13 16.48 -26.75
C THR A 104 13.24 17.77 -27.54
N HIS A 105 14.12 17.76 -28.53
CA HIS A 105 14.16 18.82 -29.53
C HIS A 105 13.13 18.50 -30.60
N ASP A 106 12.10 19.33 -30.69
CA ASP A 106 11.15 19.33 -31.80
C ASP A 106 11.41 20.59 -32.65
N GLY A 107 12.24 20.44 -33.68
CA GLY A 107 12.77 21.56 -34.46
C GLY A 107 13.67 22.49 -33.63
N GLU A 108 13.36 23.78 -33.59
CA GLU A 108 14.09 24.79 -32.78
C GLU A 108 13.60 24.87 -31.32
N GLN A 109 12.53 24.14 -30.97
CA GLN A 109 11.98 24.18 -29.61
C GLN A 109 12.51 23.02 -28.77
N THR A 110 13.07 23.36 -27.62
CA THR A 110 13.44 22.40 -26.58
C THR A 110 12.25 22.21 -25.65
N LEU A 111 11.65 21.03 -25.67
CA LEU A 111 10.50 20.67 -24.82
C LEU A 111 10.95 19.83 -23.62
N LEU A 112 10.45 20.16 -22.43
CA LEU A 112 10.68 19.43 -21.20
C LEU A 112 9.72 18.24 -21.10
N ILE A 113 10.23 17.01 -20.98
CA ILE A 113 9.41 15.80 -20.77
C ILE A 113 9.63 15.21 -19.37
N ASN A 114 8.52 14.85 -18.72
CA ASN A 114 8.50 14.11 -17.46
C ASN A 114 9.01 12.68 -17.67
N LYS A 115 10.08 12.30 -16.97
CA LYS A 115 10.57 10.92 -16.97
C LYS A 115 9.83 10.11 -15.92
N GLU A 116 9.38 8.92 -16.30
CA GLU A 116 8.74 7.98 -15.37
C GLU A 116 9.69 7.68 -14.18
N GLY A 117 9.18 7.81 -12.95
CA GLY A 117 9.97 7.66 -11.72
C GLY A 117 10.56 8.96 -11.11
N SER A 118 10.19 10.13 -11.62
CA SER A 118 10.64 11.44 -11.07
C SER A 118 9.78 11.90 -9.89
N VAL A 119 10.39 12.28 -8.75
CA VAL A 119 9.67 12.87 -7.60
C VAL A 119 9.77 14.40 -7.68
N TRP A 120 8.62 15.06 -7.79
CA TRP A 120 8.51 16.52 -7.92
C TRP A 120 8.39 17.26 -6.57
N GLU A 121 8.30 16.53 -5.46
CA GLU A 121 8.15 17.14 -4.14
C GLU A 121 9.46 17.79 -3.69
N ILE A 122 9.35 19.08 -3.42
CA ILE A 122 10.41 19.94 -2.92
C ILE A 122 10.88 19.43 -1.55
N PRO A 123 12.19 19.22 -1.33
CA PRO A 123 12.71 18.89 -0.01
C PRO A 123 12.45 20.02 0.99
N TYR A 124 12.04 19.66 2.21
CA TYR A 124 11.76 20.63 3.27
C TYR A 124 13.05 21.21 3.87
N TYR A 125 13.15 22.54 3.98
CA TYR A 125 14.27 23.22 4.64
C TYR A 125 14.02 23.34 6.16
N GLN A 126 14.82 22.66 6.96
CA GLN A 126 14.72 22.62 8.42
C GLN A 126 15.69 23.59 9.09
N GLN A 127 15.20 24.52 9.90
CA GLN A 127 16.04 25.56 10.51
C GLN A 127 16.77 25.15 11.79
N GLU A 128 16.50 23.96 12.33
CA GLU A 128 17.00 23.58 13.65
C GLU A 128 18.19 22.61 13.61
N ILE A 129 18.33 21.84 12.53
CA ILE A 129 19.43 20.88 12.34
C ILE A 129 20.04 21.05 10.94
N PRO A 130 21.30 20.63 10.75
CA PRO A 130 21.87 20.42 9.42
C PRO A 130 21.09 19.38 8.61
N GLN A 131 20.93 19.61 7.31
CA GLN A 131 20.34 18.64 6.38
C GLN A 131 21.27 18.41 5.18
N ILE A 132 21.40 17.16 4.77
CA ILE A 132 22.30 16.73 3.70
C ILE A 132 21.46 16.04 2.63
N PHE A 133 21.32 16.69 1.47
CA PHE A 133 20.58 16.14 0.34
C PHE A 133 21.55 15.59 -0.70
N PHE A 134 21.64 14.27 -0.78
CA PHE A 134 22.38 13.60 -1.82
C PHE A 134 21.64 13.64 -3.13
N THR A 135 22.36 13.95 -4.20
CA THR A 135 21.79 14.10 -5.55
C THR A 135 22.23 12.98 -6.49
N GLN A 136 22.65 11.84 -5.94
CA GLN A 136 23.04 10.65 -6.71
C GLN A 136 21.84 10.12 -7.49
N GLY A 137 22.02 9.79 -8.77
CA GLY A 137 20.93 9.27 -9.61
C GLY A 137 19.87 10.32 -10.00
N VAL A 138 20.10 11.60 -9.68
CA VAL A 138 19.27 12.73 -10.12
C VAL A 138 19.84 13.26 -11.43
N GLU A 139 19.15 13.00 -12.55
CA GLU A 139 19.47 13.59 -13.86
C GLU A 139 19.20 15.10 -13.86
N VAL A 140 20.17 15.88 -14.36
CA VAL A 140 20.19 17.35 -14.34
C VAL A 140 20.72 17.88 -15.68
N GLU A 141 20.03 18.81 -16.32
CA GLU A 141 20.56 19.59 -17.45
C GLU A 141 21.54 20.66 -16.93
N LEU A 142 22.77 20.66 -17.43
CA LEU A 142 23.82 21.59 -17.00
C LEU A 142 24.23 22.60 -18.08
N GLY A 143 23.35 22.81 -19.07
CA GLY A 143 23.67 23.55 -20.28
C GLY A 143 24.84 22.95 -21.05
N SER A 144 25.35 23.69 -22.04
CA SER A 144 26.36 23.21 -23.01
C SER A 144 27.78 23.06 -22.45
N LEU A 145 28.01 23.33 -21.16
CA LEU A 145 29.37 23.52 -20.62
C LEU A 145 29.75 22.65 -19.43
N ASN A 146 28.90 21.79 -18.85
CA ASN A 146 29.33 20.98 -17.70
C ASN A 146 28.67 19.60 -17.61
N THR A 147 29.44 18.62 -17.12
CA THR A 147 28.96 17.33 -16.63
C THR A 147 28.83 17.39 -15.11
N ARG A 148 27.71 16.90 -14.55
CA ARG A 148 27.53 16.84 -13.10
C ARG A 148 28.47 15.79 -12.55
N SER A 149 29.02 16.04 -11.38
CA SER A 149 29.73 14.99 -10.64
C SER A 149 28.75 14.27 -9.73
N ASP A 150 28.80 12.93 -9.69
CA ASP A 150 27.99 12.09 -8.79
C ASP A 150 28.22 12.37 -7.29
N TYR A 151 29.17 13.26 -6.98
CA TYR A 151 29.57 13.65 -5.63
C TYR A 151 28.99 14.98 -5.17
N GLU A 152 28.17 15.64 -5.99
CA GLU A 152 27.47 16.86 -5.54
C GLU A 152 26.42 16.53 -4.47
N VAL A 153 26.34 17.41 -3.48
CA VAL A 153 25.46 17.33 -2.32
C VAL A 153 24.99 18.75 -1.97
N LEU A 154 23.70 18.90 -1.65
CA LEU A 154 23.17 20.16 -1.15
C LEU A 154 23.17 20.15 0.38
N LEU A 155 23.80 21.16 0.98
CA LEU A 155 23.76 21.39 2.43
C LEU A 155 22.68 22.40 2.77
N GLY A 156 21.72 21.96 3.58
CA GLY A 156 20.59 22.74 4.04
C GLY A 156 20.50 22.88 5.54
N GLY A 157 19.48 23.62 5.95
CA GLY A 157 19.18 23.84 7.34
C GLY A 157 20.25 24.58 8.13
N ASN A 158 20.40 24.27 9.41
CA ASN A 158 21.29 25.02 10.31
C ASN A 158 22.74 24.53 10.32
N TRP A 159 23.24 24.05 9.19
CA TRP A 159 24.59 23.48 9.10
C TRP A 159 25.69 24.44 9.58
N GLY A 160 25.54 25.76 9.33
CA GLY A 160 26.55 26.77 9.66
C GLY A 160 26.83 26.93 11.17
N ASP A 161 25.85 26.68 12.03
CA ASP A 161 26.02 26.74 13.49
C ASP A 161 26.89 25.59 14.02
N PHE A 162 26.96 24.48 13.29
CA PHE A 162 27.64 23.27 13.71
C PHE A 162 28.87 22.93 12.87
N ALA A 163 29.03 23.53 11.70
CA ALA A 163 30.16 23.29 10.82
C ALA A 163 31.43 23.99 11.30
N GLU A 164 32.58 23.39 11.04
CA GLU A 164 33.89 24.02 11.10
C GLU A 164 34.45 24.16 9.69
N ILE A 165 35.02 25.32 9.36
CA ILE A 165 35.40 25.64 7.98
C ILE A 165 36.87 26.04 7.93
N ILE A 166 37.61 25.43 7.01
CA ILE A 166 38.96 25.84 6.65
C ILE A 166 38.94 26.30 5.21
N SER A 167 39.46 27.49 4.93
CA SER A 167 39.47 28.07 3.57
C SER A 167 40.89 28.32 3.12
N VAL A 168 41.17 27.95 1.87
CA VAL A 168 42.48 28.10 1.26
C VAL A 168 42.33 28.68 -0.14
N GLU A 169 43.39 29.32 -0.63
CA GLU A 169 43.45 29.70 -2.03
C GLU A 169 43.47 28.45 -2.93
N LYS A 170 42.83 28.55 -4.09
CA LYS A 170 42.73 27.45 -5.07
C LYS A 170 44.10 26.87 -5.43
N LYS A 171 45.16 27.70 -5.47
CA LYS A 171 46.53 27.28 -5.74
C LYS A 171 47.04 26.27 -4.72
N PHE A 172 46.81 26.52 -3.42
CA PHE A 172 47.21 25.62 -2.35
C PHE A 172 46.33 24.36 -2.30
N ALA A 173 45.05 24.48 -2.63
CA ALA A 173 44.16 23.32 -2.76
C ALA A 173 44.63 22.31 -3.82
N HIS A 174 45.27 22.76 -4.91
CA HIS A 174 45.90 21.87 -5.89
C HIS A 174 47.09 21.09 -5.32
N GLU A 175 47.81 21.65 -4.35
CA GLU A 175 48.91 20.96 -3.65
C GLU A 175 48.33 19.90 -2.72
N LEU A 176 47.31 20.27 -1.93
CA LEU A 176 46.58 19.35 -1.05
C LEU A 176 45.95 18.17 -1.80
N LEU A 177 45.49 18.36 -3.05
CA LEU A 177 44.95 17.27 -3.88
C LEU A 177 45.97 16.16 -4.12
N LYS A 178 47.27 16.45 -4.14
CA LYS A 178 48.31 15.42 -4.32
C LYS A 178 48.45 14.52 -3.10
N GLU A 179 48.11 15.04 -1.92
CA GLU A 179 48.20 14.33 -0.65
C GLU A 179 46.89 13.66 -0.24
N ALA A 180 45.76 14.07 -0.84
CA ALA A 180 44.42 13.56 -0.58
C ALA A 180 44.21 12.05 -0.84
N PRO A 181 44.81 11.41 -1.87
CA PRO A 181 44.56 10.00 -2.17
C PRO A 181 44.85 9.09 -0.98
N GLY A 182 43.88 8.25 -0.63
CA GLY A 182 43.98 7.29 0.47
C GLY A 182 43.79 7.87 1.87
N LYS A 183 43.63 9.20 2.02
CA LYS A 183 43.31 9.83 3.31
C LYS A 183 41.80 9.91 3.53
N ASN A 184 41.34 9.51 4.71
CA ASN A 184 39.97 9.76 5.17
C ASN A 184 39.79 11.22 5.63
N GLU A 185 38.56 11.60 6.00
CA GLU A 185 38.19 12.95 6.40
C GLU A 185 38.97 13.47 7.63
N GLU A 186 39.24 12.59 8.60
CA GLU A 186 40.00 12.93 9.81
C GLU A 186 41.48 13.15 9.49
N GLU A 187 42.09 12.23 8.74
CA GLU A 187 43.49 12.35 8.30
C GLU A 187 43.69 13.61 7.45
N PHE A 188 42.71 13.95 6.62
CA PHE A 188 42.74 15.17 5.82
C PHE A 188 42.55 16.42 6.69
N TYR A 189 41.69 16.39 7.72
CA TYR A 189 41.58 17.48 8.69
C TYR A 189 42.92 17.72 9.42
N GLN A 190 43.57 16.65 9.90
CA GLN A 190 44.87 16.75 10.56
C GLN A 190 45.93 17.33 9.61
N LEU A 191 45.92 16.95 8.33
CA LEU A 191 46.81 17.54 7.32
C LEU A 191 46.61 19.06 7.18
N LEU A 192 45.36 19.53 7.15
CA LEU A 192 45.06 20.97 7.06
C LEU A 192 45.58 21.72 8.30
N VAL A 193 45.38 21.16 9.49
CA VAL A 193 45.84 21.75 10.75
C VAL A 193 47.38 21.75 10.85
N GLN A 194 48.05 20.68 10.41
CA GLN A 194 49.52 20.60 10.35
C GLN A 194 50.13 21.67 9.44
N ASN A 195 49.41 22.05 8.38
CA ASN A 195 49.77 23.17 7.50
C ASN A 195 49.47 24.55 8.12
N LYS A 196 49.18 24.62 9.43
CA LYS A 196 48.89 25.85 10.20
C LYS A 196 47.68 26.62 9.69
N LEU A 197 46.74 25.94 9.04
CA LEU A 197 45.48 26.55 8.63
C LEU A 197 44.56 26.69 9.86
N ILE A 198 43.88 27.84 9.96
CA ILE A 198 43.05 28.17 11.11
C ILE A 198 41.57 27.92 10.77
N PRO A 199 40.88 27.03 11.49
CA PRO A 199 39.46 26.84 11.31
C PRO A 199 38.65 28.05 11.80
N TYR A 200 37.52 28.31 11.14
CA TYR A 200 36.56 29.32 11.55
C TYR A 200 35.12 28.79 11.47
N LYS A 201 34.18 29.52 12.08
CA LYS A 201 32.73 29.27 11.98
C LYS A 201 32.12 30.23 10.97
N ALA A 202 31.16 29.76 10.17
CA ALA A 202 30.43 30.62 9.24
C ALA A 202 29.88 31.88 9.96
N GLN A 203 29.82 33.01 9.24
CA GLN A 203 29.44 34.28 9.85
C GLN A 203 28.10 34.17 10.62
N LYS A 204 28.12 34.63 11.88
CA LYS A 204 27.06 34.41 12.87
C LYS A 204 25.75 35.08 12.45
N ASN A 205 24.63 34.39 12.66
CA ASN A 205 23.33 35.04 12.74
C ASN A 205 23.14 35.68 14.13
N GLU A 206 22.43 36.80 14.21
CA GLU A 206 22.33 37.70 15.38
C GLU A 206 21.70 37.10 16.67
N LEU A 207 21.34 35.82 16.70
CA LEU A 207 20.54 35.20 17.77
C LEU A 207 21.32 34.33 18.78
N GLN A 208 22.65 34.44 18.88
CA GLN A 208 23.41 33.57 19.79
C GLN A 208 23.46 34.09 21.24
N GLN A 209 22.33 33.98 21.96
CA GLN A 209 22.28 34.11 23.42
C GLN A 209 22.40 32.74 24.15
N ILE A 210 22.24 31.63 23.43
CA ILE A 210 22.21 30.26 24.01
C ILE A 210 23.60 29.58 23.91
N PRO A 211 24.12 28.97 24.99
CA PRO A 211 25.39 28.23 24.96
C PRO A 211 25.42 27.11 23.92
N PHE A 212 26.60 26.84 23.34
CA PHE A 212 26.78 25.83 22.29
C PHE A 212 26.32 24.43 22.72
N GLU A 213 26.64 24.01 23.95
CA GLU A 213 26.26 22.70 24.48
C GLU A 213 24.74 22.47 24.51
N HIS A 214 23.96 23.49 24.89
CA HIS A 214 22.49 23.38 24.85
C HIS A 214 21.95 23.26 23.43
N ARG A 215 22.51 24.04 22.49
CA ARG A 215 22.14 23.93 21.06
C ARG A 215 22.51 22.58 20.48
N TRP A 216 23.67 22.06 20.86
CA TRP A 216 24.17 20.74 20.48
C TRP A 216 23.21 19.63 20.92
N ASN A 217 22.89 19.58 22.22
CA ASN A 217 22.02 18.54 22.77
C ASN A 217 20.62 18.57 22.15
N ALA A 218 20.07 19.78 21.94
CA ALA A 218 18.78 19.93 21.27
C ALA A 218 18.80 19.46 19.80
N ALA A 219 19.85 19.81 19.04
CA ALA A 219 20.00 19.37 17.66
C ALA A 219 20.20 17.85 17.56
N PHE A 220 20.94 17.26 18.50
CA PHE A 220 21.15 15.82 18.58
C PHE A 220 19.86 15.05 18.85
N GLU A 221 19.04 15.50 19.80
CA GLU A 221 17.71 14.90 20.07
C GLU A 221 16.83 14.95 18.81
N LYS A 222 16.77 16.11 18.16
CA LYS A 222 15.98 16.35 16.94
C LYS A 222 16.43 15.48 15.76
N ALA A 223 17.73 15.42 15.50
CA ALA A 223 18.29 14.56 14.46
C ALA A 223 18.05 13.07 14.77
N SER A 224 18.17 12.67 16.03
CA SER A 224 17.88 11.30 16.47
C SER A 224 16.42 10.92 16.23
N LEU A 225 15.48 11.84 16.49
CA LEU A 225 14.05 11.62 16.23
C LEU A 225 13.75 11.45 14.73
N ILE A 226 14.31 12.32 13.88
CA ILE A 226 14.11 12.22 12.43
C ILE A 226 14.73 10.94 11.88
N ASN A 227 15.97 10.64 12.27
CA ASN A 227 16.68 9.43 11.83
C ASN A 227 15.95 8.17 12.30
N TRP A 228 15.44 8.16 13.54
CA TRP A 228 14.58 7.09 14.03
C TRP A 228 13.34 6.93 13.14
N TRP A 229 12.60 8.01 12.88
CA TRP A 229 11.39 7.96 12.05
C TRP A 229 11.69 7.45 10.63
N ASN A 230 12.79 7.88 10.02
CA ASN A 230 13.20 7.40 8.70
C ASN A 230 13.50 5.90 8.68
N CYS A 231 13.96 5.33 9.80
CA CYS A 231 14.25 3.90 9.96
C CYS A 231 13.04 3.02 10.32
N VAL A 232 11.96 3.58 10.88
CA VAL A 232 10.72 2.82 11.10
C VAL A 232 10.10 2.51 9.73
N SER A 233 9.88 1.26 9.37
CA SER A 233 9.30 0.89 8.06
C SER A 233 7.96 0.17 8.18
N THR A 234 7.86 -0.83 9.06
CA THR A 234 6.64 -1.66 9.20
C THR A 234 5.56 -1.02 10.04
N ASP A 235 5.93 -0.20 11.03
CA ASP A 235 5.00 0.24 12.07
C ASP A 235 4.48 1.67 11.85
N LYS A 236 4.97 2.38 10.82
CA LYS A 236 4.64 3.78 10.56
C LYS A 236 3.14 4.03 10.48
N GLU A 237 2.43 3.24 9.69
CA GLU A 237 0.98 3.38 9.50
C GLU A 237 0.23 3.15 10.81
N GLN A 238 0.64 2.15 11.60
CA GLN A 238 0.00 1.85 12.88
C GLN A 238 0.22 2.98 13.90
N LEU A 239 1.44 3.51 14.01
CA LEU A 239 1.76 4.63 14.90
C LEU A 239 1.00 5.90 14.52
N LEU A 240 0.81 6.16 13.21
CA LEU A 240 0.01 7.26 12.70
C LEU A 240 -1.47 7.11 13.04
N VAL A 241 -2.02 5.90 12.88
CA VAL A 241 -3.41 5.58 13.26
C VAL A 241 -3.63 5.81 14.77
N PHE A 242 -2.68 5.38 15.61
CA PHE A 242 -2.72 5.52 17.06
C PHE A 242 -2.65 6.98 17.53
N THR A 243 -1.92 7.83 16.80
CA THR A 243 -1.87 9.30 17.03
C THR A 243 -2.96 10.07 16.29
N GLN A 244 -3.83 9.37 15.56
CA GLN A 244 -4.92 9.94 14.75
C GLN A 244 -4.47 10.91 13.66
N ARG A 245 -3.24 10.75 13.18
CA ARG A 245 -2.68 11.57 12.10
C ARG A 245 -2.81 10.82 10.79
N GLU A 246 -3.46 11.42 9.81
CA GLU A 246 -3.55 10.85 8.46
C GLU A 246 -2.29 11.14 7.62
N ASN A 247 -1.50 12.13 8.02
CA ASN A 247 -0.29 12.55 7.31
C ASN A 247 0.96 12.13 8.08
N TYR A 248 2.00 11.74 7.34
CA TYR A 248 3.35 11.58 7.88
C TYR A 248 3.78 12.87 8.61
N PRO A 249 4.46 12.75 9.78
CA PRO A 249 4.98 13.91 10.48
C PRO A 249 5.93 14.65 9.54
N ARG A 250 5.82 15.97 9.52
CA ARG A 250 6.83 16.78 8.85
C ARG A 250 8.15 16.66 9.61
N PRO A 251 9.32 16.81 8.95
CA PRO A 251 10.62 16.75 9.61
C PRO A 251 10.84 17.81 10.70
N ASP A 252 9.94 18.78 10.86
CA ASP A 252 9.94 19.80 11.91
C ASP A 252 8.92 19.58 13.03
N ASP A 253 8.07 18.56 12.94
CA ASP A 253 7.09 18.26 13.98
C ASP A 253 7.73 17.39 15.08
N PHE A 254 8.70 17.96 15.78
CA PHE A 254 9.48 17.24 16.81
C PHE A 254 8.63 16.76 17.98
N ASN A 255 7.55 17.47 18.30
CA ASN A 255 6.62 17.05 19.34
C ASN A 255 5.91 15.76 18.92
N LEU A 256 5.36 15.72 17.71
CA LEU A 256 4.73 14.52 17.17
C LEU A 256 5.74 13.36 17.03
N LEU A 257 6.95 13.63 16.54
CA LEU A 257 8.00 12.61 16.43
C LEU A 257 8.35 12.00 17.79
N LYS A 258 8.42 12.83 18.84
CA LYS A 258 8.68 12.38 20.21
C LYS A 258 7.53 11.54 20.76
N GLU A 259 6.29 11.97 20.54
CA GLU A 259 5.09 11.20 20.90
C GLU A 259 5.08 9.83 20.21
N LEU A 260 5.35 9.78 18.90
CA LEU A 260 5.44 8.55 18.12
C LEU A 260 6.56 7.64 18.61
N GLN A 261 7.73 8.20 18.97
CA GLN A 261 8.86 7.43 19.49
C GLN A 261 8.55 6.81 20.85
N CYS A 262 7.94 7.58 21.76
CA CYS A 262 7.50 7.08 23.07
C CYS A 262 6.47 5.96 22.91
N LEU A 263 5.49 6.15 22.04
CA LEU A 263 4.47 5.14 21.71
C LEU A 263 5.11 3.85 21.16
N HIS A 264 6.00 3.97 20.18
CA HIS A 264 6.70 2.84 19.58
C HIS A 264 7.56 2.08 20.61
N ALA A 265 8.28 2.79 21.49
CA ALA A 265 9.07 2.17 22.54
C ALA A 265 8.19 1.39 23.53
N SER A 266 7.08 1.98 23.99
CA SER A 266 6.13 1.32 24.89
C SER A 266 5.47 0.10 24.25
N LYS A 267 5.06 0.20 22.98
CA LYS A 267 4.56 -0.92 22.17
C LYS A 267 5.57 -2.06 22.12
N ASN A 268 6.80 -1.79 21.67
CA ASN A 268 7.82 -2.83 21.49
C ASN A 268 8.18 -3.52 22.82
N LYS A 269 8.23 -2.76 23.92
CA LYS A 269 8.43 -3.32 25.26
C LYS A 269 7.32 -4.32 25.60
N LEU A 270 6.05 -3.98 25.33
CA LEU A 270 4.91 -4.85 25.62
C LEU A 270 4.87 -6.09 24.72
N GLU A 271 5.18 -5.96 23.43
CA GLU A 271 5.26 -7.11 22.52
C GLU A 271 6.38 -8.09 22.89
N GLN A 272 7.51 -7.58 23.37
CA GLN A 272 8.61 -8.40 23.88
C GLN A 272 8.23 -9.13 25.18
N GLN A 273 7.49 -8.48 26.07
CA GLN A 273 7.05 -9.07 27.34
C GLN A 273 5.90 -10.05 27.16
N TYR A 274 4.98 -9.77 26.22
CA TYR A 274 3.75 -10.52 25.99
C TYR A 274 3.52 -10.67 24.48
N PRO A 275 3.90 -11.80 23.86
CA PRO A 275 3.80 -11.98 22.41
C PRO A 275 2.39 -11.78 21.82
N GLY A 276 1.33 -12.06 22.59
CA GLY A 276 -0.06 -11.82 22.17
C GLY A 276 -0.43 -10.35 21.98
N MET A 277 0.40 -9.41 22.46
CA MET A 277 0.17 -7.97 22.28
C MET A 277 0.28 -7.52 20.83
N GLN A 278 0.99 -8.26 19.98
CA GLN A 278 1.06 -7.95 18.56
C GLN A 278 -0.32 -8.06 17.90
N GLU A 279 -1.07 -9.11 18.23
CA GLU A 279 -2.45 -9.31 17.77
C GLU A 279 -3.37 -8.21 18.34
N TYR A 280 -3.24 -7.92 19.63
CA TYR A 280 -3.98 -6.85 20.29
C TYR A 280 -3.82 -5.49 19.58
N PHE A 281 -2.58 -5.06 19.31
CA PHE A 281 -2.33 -3.77 18.64
C PHE A 281 -2.87 -3.76 17.20
N SER A 282 -2.78 -4.90 16.49
CA SER A 282 -3.38 -5.05 15.16
C SER A 282 -4.91 -4.89 15.21
N GLN A 283 -5.59 -5.52 16.17
CA GLN A 283 -7.04 -5.40 16.34
C GLN A 283 -7.46 -3.98 16.75
N VAL A 284 -6.72 -3.35 17.67
CA VAL A 284 -6.94 -1.94 18.05
C VAL A 284 -6.82 -1.03 16.84
N GLN A 285 -5.79 -1.22 15.99
CA GLN A 285 -5.65 -0.49 14.73
C GLN A 285 -6.86 -0.71 13.81
N GLU A 286 -7.30 -1.95 13.62
CA GLU A 286 -8.49 -2.25 12.81
C GLU A 286 -9.73 -1.52 13.32
N VAL A 287 -9.96 -1.53 14.64
CA VAL A 287 -11.08 -0.82 15.27
C VAL A 287 -11.00 0.68 15.00
N ILE A 288 -9.84 1.32 15.19
CA ILE A 288 -9.67 2.75 14.93
C ILE A 288 -9.94 3.07 13.46
N CYS A 289 -9.40 2.27 12.54
CA CYS A 289 -9.66 2.40 11.10
C CYS A 289 -11.16 2.26 10.77
N LYS A 290 -11.88 1.35 11.43
CA LYS A 290 -13.35 1.23 11.25
C LYS A 290 -14.09 2.45 11.77
N TYR A 291 -13.69 2.97 12.91
CA TYR A 291 -14.26 4.21 13.44
C TYR A 291 -13.99 5.41 12.53
N GLN A 292 -12.79 5.54 11.97
CA GLN A 292 -12.48 6.57 10.97
C GLN A 292 -13.36 6.44 9.71
N ALA A 293 -13.57 5.21 9.22
CA ALA A 293 -14.45 4.97 8.08
C ALA A 293 -15.92 5.30 8.40
N LEU A 294 -16.37 4.97 9.62
CA LEU A 294 -17.71 5.33 10.11
C LEU A 294 -17.87 6.84 10.29
N SER A 295 -16.86 7.55 10.80
CA SER A 295 -16.92 9.00 11.03
C SER A 295 -17.00 9.81 9.73
N ARG A 296 -16.43 9.28 8.63
CA ARG A 296 -16.63 9.80 7.26
C ARG A 296 -18.06 9.63 6.73
N ILE A 297 -18.84 8.72 7.31
CA ILE A 297 -20.25 8.54 6.99
C ILE A 297 -21.12 9.40 7.93
N TYR A 298 -20.94 9.26 9.24
CA TYR A 298 -21.65 10.00 10.27
C TYR A 298 -20.67 10.52 11.33
N THR A 299 -20.59 11.84 11.50
CA THR A 299 -19.61 12.48 12.38
C THR A 299 -19.70 12.09 13.86
N MET A 300 -20.87 11.61 14.31
CA MET A 300 -21.09 11.18 15.70
C MET A 300 -20.14 10.06 16.18
N TYR A 301 -19.67 9.19 15.27
CA TYR A 301 -18.72 8.12 15.60
C TYR A 301 -17.33 8.63 16.01
N GLU A 302 -17.03 9.91 15.76
CA GLU A 302 -15.77 10.51 16.19
C GLU A 302 -15.61 10.47 17.72
N ASN A 303 -16.70 10.68 18.47
CA ASN A 303 -16.64 10.65 19.93
C ASN A 303 -16.39 9.23 20.47
N GLU A 304 -17.02 8.22 19.88
CA GLU A 304 -16.76 6.82 20.23
C GLU A 304 -15.31 6.42 19.91
N LYS A 305 -14.77 6.90 18.77
CA LYS A 305 -13.36 6.71 18.41
C LYS A 305 -12.44 7.28 19.49
N GLN A 306 -12.69 8.51 19.96
CA GLN A 306 -11.89 9.13 21.01
C GLN A 306 -11.95 8.35 22.32
N ALA A 307 -13.15 7.89 22.70
CA ALA A 307 -13.31 7.08 23.90
C ALA A 307 -12.57 5.74 23.79
N PHE A 308 -12.67 5.06 22.65
CA PHE A 308 -11.93 3.82 22.36
C PHE A 308 -10.42 4.04 22.41
N LEU A 309 -9.91 5.10 21.80
CA LEU A 309 -8.47 5.42 21.86
C LEU A 309 -7.99 5.66 23.28
N ARG A 310 -8.76 6.40 24.08
CA ARG A 310 -8.42 6.66 25.49
C ARG A 310 -8.28 5.36 26.29
N VAL A 311 -9.25 4.45 26.17
CA VAL A 311 -9.29 3.25 27.04
C VAL A 311 -8.62 2.01 26.43
N GLY A 312 -8.61 1.88 25.11
CA GLY A 312 -8.00 0.77 24.37
C GLY A 312 -6.52 1.01 24.05
N LEU A 313 -6.07 2.27 23.93
CA LEU A 313 -4.66 2.59 23.69
C LEU A 313 -4.04 3.36 24.87
N GLY A 314 -4.74 4.37 25.41
CA GLY A 314 -4.20 5.15 26.52
C GLY A 314 -3.96 4.32 27.79
N ASN A 315 -4.92 3.49 28.17
CA ASN A 315 -4.79 2.66 29.38
C ASN A 315 -3.74 1.57 29.23
N ILE A 316 -3.72 0.82 28.11
CA ILE A 316 -2.79 -0.31 27.91
C ILE A 316 -1.32 0.14 27.95
N LEU A 317 -1.07 1.38 27.52
CA LEU A 317 0.25 1.99 27.53
C LEU A 317 0.61 2.66 28.87
N SER A 318 -0.35 2.85 29.78
CA SER A 318 -0.10 3.44 31.09
C SER A 318 0.62 2.47 32.03
N ASP A 319 1.60 2.96 32.79
CA ASP A 319 2.40 2.15 33.72
C ASP A 319 1.53 1.41 34.75
N THR A 320 0.40 2.00 35.14
CA THR A 320 -0.54 1.43 36.12
C THR A 320 -1.22 0.16 35.61
N PHE A 321 -1.55 0.10 34.32
CA PHE A 321 -2.20 -1.06 33.71
C PHE A 321 -1.20 -2.14 33.29
N GLN A 322 0.02 -1.74 32.89
CA GLN A 322 1.08 -2.69 32.52
C GLN A 322 1.39 -3.71 33.63
N GLN A 323 1.31 -3.28 34.89
CA GLN A 323 1.56 -4.14 36.06
C GLN A 323 0.50 -5.24 36.27
N GLN A 324 -0.68 -5.10 35.64
CA GLN A 324 -1.78 -6.04 35.76
C GLN A 324 -1.84 -7.04 34.58
N LEU A 325 -1.02 -6.83 33.55
CA LEU A 325 -1.02 -7.67 32.35
C LEU A 325 -0.41 -9.04 32.61
N ASN A 326 -1.10 -10.06 32.14
CA ASN A 326 -0.61 -11.43 32.03
C ASN A 326 -1.14 -12.05 30.73
N ALA A 327 -0.61 -13.22 30.35
CA ALA A 327 -0.97 -13.87 29.09
C ALA A 327 -2.48 -14.14 28.95
N ASN A 328 -3.17 -14.52 30.03
CA ASN A 328 -4.61 -14.78 29.99
C ASN A 328 -5.41 -13.49 29.81
N THR A 329 -5.01 -12.41 30.47
CA THR A 329 -5.64 -11.09 30.28
C THR A 329 -5.48 -10.60 28.85
N VAL A 330 -4.30 -10.76 28.25
CA VAL A 330 -4.06 -10.38 26.84
C VAL A 330 -4.96 -11.21 25.90
N LEU A 331 -5.00 -12.53 26.09
CA LEU A 331 -5.86 -13.40 25.28
C LEU A 331 -7.35 -13.03 25.41
N GLN A 332 -7.81 -12.72 26.61
CA GLN A 332 -9.19 -12.27 26.84
C GLN A 332 -9.49 -10.96 26.11
N LEU A 333 -8.59 -9.97 26.20
CA LEU A 333 -8.74 -8.70 25.50
C LEU A 333 -8.80 -8.89 23.98
N CYS A 334 -7.98 -9.77 23.41
CA CYS A 334 -8.01 -10.07 21.98
C CYS A 334 -9.36 -10.68 21.56
N ASN A 335 -9.87 -11.65 22.32
CA ASN A 335 -11.17 -12.27 22.05
C ASN A 335 -12.32 -11.25 22.13
N GLU A 336 -12.28 -10.35 23.12
CA GLU A 336 -13.27 -9.28 23.25
C GLU A 336 -13.21 -8.28 22.10
N LEU A 337 -12.00 -7.91 21.68
CA LEU A 337 -11.77 -7.06 20.51
C LEU A 337 -12.26 -7.69 19.22
N ASP A 338 -12.13 -9.00 19.03
CA ASP A 338 -12.66 -9.69 17.85
C ASP A 338 -14.18 -9.56 17.75
N VAL A 339 -14.89 -9.84 18.85
CA VAL A 339 -16.36 -9.74 18.89
C VAL A 339 -16.79 -8.28 18.70
N TYR A 340 -16.07 -7.35 19.30
CA TYR A 340 -16.32 -5.92 19.15
C TYR A 340 -16.13 -5.44 17.70
N LEU A 341 -15.02 -5.84 17.08
CA LEU A 341 -14.65 -5.52 15.71
C LEU A 341 -15.64 -6.11 14.70
N ASP A 342 -16.12 -7.33 14.92
CA ASP A 342 -17.16 -7.95 14.08
C ASP A 342 -18.47 -7.16 14.11
N ASN A 343 -18.86 -6.65 15.29
CA ASN A 343 -20.02 -5.80 15.40
C ASN A 343 -19.83 -4.45 14.70
N LEU A 344 -18.67 -3.81 14.85
CA LEU A 344 -18.34 -2.59 14.10
C LEU A 344 -18.32 -2.83 12.58
N LYS A 345 -17.82 -3.98 12.13
CA LYS A 345 -17.86 -4.39 10.71
C LYS A 345 -19.29 -4.50 10.21
N ASN A 346 -20.21 -5.07 11.00
CA ASN A 346 -21.62 -5.16 10.65
C ASN A 346 -22.31 -3.79 10.64
N GLU A 347 -22.01 -2.94 11.62
CA GLU A 347 -22.56 -1.58 11.71
C GLU A 347 -22.10 -0.71 10.53
N PHE A 348 -20.82 -0.79 10.17
CA PHE A 348 -20.30 -0.12 8.98
C PHE A 348 -21.01 -0.58 7.69
N LYS A 349 -21.22 -1.88 7.52
CA LYS A 349 -21.99 -2.42 6.38
C LYS A 349 -23.43 -1.90 6.36
N LEU A 350 -24.08 -1.82 7.53
CA LEU A 350 -25.43 -1.29 7.64
C LEU A 350 -25.49 0.20 7.27
N CYS A 351 -24.56 1.02 7.78
CA CYS A 351 -24.46 2.43 7.43
C CYS A 351 -24.27 2.65 5.91
N LEU A 352 -23.39 1.87 5.28
CA LEU A 352 -23.21 1.92 3.82
C LEU A 352 -24.49 1.53 3.07
N LEU A 353 -25.19 0.50 3.53
CA LEU A 353 -26.43 0.04 2.91
C LEU A 353 -27.54 1.09 3.02
N ILE A 354 -27.69 1.74 4.18
CA ILE A 354 -28.62 2.84 4.38
C ILE A 354 -28.31 3.99 3.41
N ARG A 355 -27.04 4.36 3.24
CA ARG A 355 -26.65 5.39 2.24
C ARG A 355 -26.99 4.98 0.81
N LYS A 356 -26.75 3.72 0.44
CA LYS A 356 -27.11 3.20 -0.89
C LYS A 356 -28.63 3.32 -1.13
N ILE A 357 -29.44 2.88 -0.18
CA ILE A 357 -30.91 3.03 -0.26
C ILE A 357 -31.31 4.50 -0.36
N ALA A 358 -30.70 5.37 0.45
CA ALA A 358 -30.96 6.80 0.43
C ALA A 358 -30.66 7.42 -0.95
N SER A 359 -29.61 6.96 -1.63
CA SER A 359 -29.20 7.44 -2.97
C SER A 359 -30.06 6.96 -4.13
N LEU A 360 -30.94 5.96 -3.93
CA LEU A 360 -31.84 5.51 -5.01
C LEU A 360 -32.75 6.65 -5.45
N GLN A 361 -32.97 6.79 -6.76
CA GLN A 361 -33.86 7.81 -7.34
C GLN A 361 -35.34 7.39 -7.21
N LEU A 362 -35.79 7.17 -5.98
CA LEU A 362 -37.15 6.77 -5.63
C LEU A 362 -37.72 7.75 -4.60
N THR A 363 -39.04 7.91 -4.59
CA THR A 363 -39.72 8.69 -3.56
C THR A 363 -39.57 8.02 -2.20
N LEU A 364 -39.70 8.81 -1.12
CA LEU A 364 -39.58 8.28 0.24
C LEU A 364 -40.59 7.16 0.52
N ALA A 365 -41.84 7.33 0.09
CA ALA A 365 -42.90 6.32 0.27
C ALA A 365 -42.57 4.99 -0.43
N VAL A 366 -41.97 5.05 -1.64
CA VAL A 366 -41.56 3.84 -2.36
C VAL A 366 -40.37 3.17 -1.67
N LYS A 367 -39.38 3.95 -1.21
CA LYS A 367 -38.25 3.40 -0.44
C LYS A 367 -38.73 2.72 0.85
N GLU A 368 -39.65 3.35 1.58
CA GLU A 368 -40.19 2.79 2.82
C GLU A 368 -41.00 1.51 2.59
N SER A 369 -41.74 1.44 1.48
CA SER A 369 -42.44 0.21 1.09
C SER A 369 -41.47 -0.93 0.71
N MET A 370 -40.41 -0.62 -0.02
CA MET A 370 -39.40 -1.61 -0.46
C MET A 370 -38.45 -2.03 0.66
N PHE A 371 -38.09 -1.09 1.53
CA PHE A 371 -37.12 -1.23 2.61
C PHE A 371 -37.72 -0.76 3.96
N PRO A 372 -38.69 -1.48 4.53
CA PRO A 372 -39.40 -1.03 5.72
C PRO A 372 -38.46 -0.71 6.89
N GLY A 373 -38.68 0.44 7.52
CA GLY A 373 -37.95 0.91 8.69
C GLY A 373 -36.56 1.48 8.41
N TRP A 374 -36.11 1.55 7.14
CA TRP A 374 -34.74 1.98 6.82
C TRP A 374 -34.43 3.42 7.29
N THR A 375 -35.43 4.29 7.30
CA THR A 375 -35.31 5.66 7.81
C THR A 375 -35.12 5.69 9.33
N SER A 376 -35.95 4.93 10.06
CA SER A 376 -35.88 4.80 11.52
C SER A 376 -34.56 4.18 12.00
N LEU A 377 -33.91 3.34 11.19
CA LEU A 377 -32.60 2.75 11.52
C LEU A 377 -31.50 3.81 11.67
N GLY A 378 -31.53 4.89 10.87
CA GLY A 378 -30.56 5.98 11.00
C GLY A 378 -30.67 6.68 12.36
N LEU A 379 -31.90 6.98 12.79
CA LEU A 379 -32.18 7.59 14.10
C LEU A 379 -31.80 6.66 15.26
N LEU A 380 -32.08 5.36 15.13
CA LEU A 380 -31.71 4.36 16.11
C LEU A 380 -30.19 4.21 16.28
N LEU A 381 -29.44 4.24 15.17
CA LEU A 381 -27.97 4.25 15.20
C LEU A 381 -27.44 5.52 15.88
N GLU A 382 -28.07 6.67 15.63
CA GLU A 382 -27.71 7.92 16.29
C GLU A 382 -27.98 7.89 17.79
N GLU A 383 -29.14 7.38 18.22
CA GLU A 383 -29.47 7.24 19.63
C GLU A 383 -28.52 6.27 20.33
N LYS A 384 -28.20 5.14 19.68
CA LYS A 384 -27.17 4.20 20.15
C LYS A 384 -25.84 4.91 20.35
N CYS A 385 -25.38 5.66 19.35
CA CYS A 385 -24.08 6.32 19.40
C CYS A 385 -24.01 7.35 20.53
N LYS A 386 -25.10 8.10 20.75
CA LYS A 386 -25.24 9.02 21.90
C LYS A 386 -25.15 8.29 23.24
N LYS A 387 -25.86 7.15 23.39
CA LYS A 387 -25.81 6.32 24.61
C LYS A 387 -24.42 5.75 24.88
N ASN A 388 -23.78 5.19 23.85
CA ASN A 388 -22.41 4.70 23.92
C ASN A 388 -21.44 5.80 24.35
N CYS A 389 -21.52 6.97 23.71
CA CYS A 389 -20.67 8.11 24.04
C CYS A 389 -20.85 8.56 25.49
N ALA A 390 -22.10 8.74 25.94
CA ALA A 390 -22.40 9.15 27.32
C ALA A 390 -21.83 8.17 28.35
N ASN A 391 -22.00 6.87 28.13
CA ASN A 391 -21.49 5.84 29.03
C ASN A 391 -19.97 5.75 28.98
N SER A 392 -19.37 5.84 27.79
CA SER A 392 -17.92 5.70 27.58
C SER A 392 -17.08 6.78 28.29
N ASN A 393 -17.67 7.95 28.57
CA ASN A 393 -17.01 9.02 29.33
C ASN A 393 -16.75 8.66 30.80
N HIS A 394 -17.40 7.62 31.31
CA HIS A 394 -17.26 7.15 32.69
C HIS A 394 -16.56 5.79 32.81
N VAL A 395 -16.08 5.25 31.69
CA VAL A 395 -15.47 3.92 31.61
C VAL A 395 -13.97 3.99 31.94
N GLY A 396 -13.52 3.08 32.82
CA GLY A 396 -12.14 3.00 33.27
C GLY A 396 -11.26 2.05 32.47
N ASN A 397 -11.82 1.12 31.69
CA ASN A 397 -11.07 0.09 30.96
C ASN A 397 -11.76 -0.37 29.66
N LEU A 398 -11.03 -1.09 28.82
CA LEU A 398 -11.52 -1.57 27.53
C LEU A 398 -12.67 -2.59 27.67
N HIS A 399 -12.62 -3.45 28.67
CA HIS A 399 -13.64 -4.47 28.92
C HIS A 399 -15.03 -3.85 29.14
N GLU A 400 -15.11 -2.85 30.02
CA GLU A 400 -16.32 -2.08 30.28
C GLU A 400 -16.84 -1.38 29.02
N LEU A 401 -15.94 -0.80 28.20
CA LEU A 401 -16.33 -0.13 26.97
C LEU A 401 -16.99 -1.11 25.99
N ILE A 402 -16.36 -2.26 25.80
CA ILE A 402 -16.87 -3.34 24.91
C ILE A 402 -18.20 -3.85 25.45
N PHE A 403 -18.31 -4.06 26.76
CA PHE A 403 -19.55 -4.49 27.42
C PHE A 403 -20.70 -3.48 27.19
N PHE A 404 -20.48 -2.19 27.45
CA PHE A 404 -21.49 -1.17 27.20
C PHE A 404 -21.87 -1.07 25.73
N PHE A 405 -20.90 -1.18 24.83
CA PHE A 405 -21.18 -1.21 23.41
C PHE A 405 -22.09 -2.39 23.05
N HIS A 406 -21.81 -3.60 23.55
CA HIS A 406 -22.66 -4.77 23.31
C HIS A 406 -24.07 -4.60 23.88
N GLN A 407 -24.20 -4.07 25.10
CA GLN A 407 -25.51 -3.83 25.73
C GLN A 407 -26.37 -2.84 24.95
N ASN A 408 -25.75 -1.84 24.34
CA ASN A 408 -26.45 -0.80 23.58
C ASN A 408 -26.51 -1.09 22.08
N THR A 409 -26.03 -2.25 21.63
CA THR A 409 -26.09 -2.65 20.22
C THR A 409 -27.46 -3.27 19.92
N LEU A 410 -28.20 -2.63 19.01
CA LEU A 410 -29.36 -3.26 18.35
C LEU A 410 -28.91 -4.54 17.64
N ASP A 411 -29.81 -5.49 17.34
CA ASP A 411 -29.48 -6.65 16.48
C ASP A 411 -29.20 -6.19 15.03
N VAL A 412 -28.03 -5.59 14.84
CA VAL A 412 -27.53 -5.05 13.57
C VAL A 412 -27.40 -6.20 12.57
N LYS A 413 -27.03 -7.40 13.01
CA LYS A 413 -26.81 -8.55 12.13
C LYS A 413 -28.13 -9.03 11.51
N GLY A 414 -29.18 -9.17 12.32
CA GLY A 414 -30.51 -9.52 11.82
C GLY A 414 -31.05 -8.49 10.83
N VAL A 415 -31.00 -7.22 11.21
CA VAL A 415 -31.46 -6.10 10.35
C VAL A 415 -30.64 -5.99 9.06
N LEU A 416 -29.31 -6.04 9.15
CA LEU A 416 -28.41 -5.98 8.00
C LEU A 416 -28.71 -7.09 7.01
N THR A 417 -28.94 -8.32 7.49
CA THR A 417 -29.23 -9.47 6.64
C THR A 417 -30.53 -9.24 5.86
N GLN A 418 -31.60 -8.85 6.54
CA GLN A 418 -32.91 -8.60 5.90
C GLN A 418 -32.85 -7.45 4.90
N LEU A 419 -32.23 -6.33 5.28
CA LEU A 419 -32.12 -5.15 4.43
C LEU A 419 -31.22 -5.42 3.20
N SER A 420 -30.14 -6.18 3.39
CA SER A 420 -29.23 -6.57 2.30
C SER A 420 -29.92 -7.48 1.28
N VAL A 421 -30.69 -8.47 1.75
CA VAL A 421 -31.51 -9.33 0.86
C VAL A 421 -32.45 -8.50 0.02
N ARG A 422 -33.19 -7.56 0.64
CA ARG A 422 -34.13 -6.68 -0.08
C ARG A 422 -33.41 -5.78 -1.07
N PHE A 423 -32.28 -5.19 -0.70
CA PHE A 423 -31.52 -4.30 -1.57
C PHE A 423 -30.95 -5.04 -2.79
N ASN A 424 -30.33 -6.20 -2.58
CA ASN A 424 -29.83 -7.02 -3.69
C ASN A 424 -30.98 -7.47 -4.58
N ALA A 425 -32.11 -7.87 -4.01
CA ALA A 425 -33.29 -8.24 -4.79
C ALA A 425 -33.85 -7.07 -5.60
N TYR A 426 -33.82 -5.85 -5.07
CA TYR A 426 -34.14 -4.64 -5.82
C TYR A 426 -33.17 -4.43 -6.99
N GLU A 427 -31.86 -4.51 -6.75
CA GLU A 427 -30.84 -4.36 -7.80
C GLU A 427 -31.01 -5.44 -8.89
N TYR A 428 -31.24 -6.69 -8.50
CA TYR A 428 -31.51 -7.78 -9.43
C TYR A 428 -32.78 -7.58 -10.22
N ARG A 429 -33.86 -7.11 -9.60
CA ARG A 429 -35.08 -6.78 -10.31
C ARG A 429 -34.81 -5.69 -11.33
N GLN A 430 -34.10 -4.62 -10.99
CA GLN A 430 -33.76 -3.57 -11.97
C GLN A 430 -32.89 -4.11 -13.11
N HIS A 431 -31.86 -4.91 -12.80
CA HIS A 431 -30.94 -5.46 -13.79
C HIS A 431 -31.62 -6.45 -14.73
N TYR A 432 -32.33 -7.43 -14.18
CA TYR A 432 -32.88 -8.56 -14.93
C TYR A 432 -34.27 -8.31 -15.53
N THR A 433 -34.92 -7.20 -15.23
CA THR A 433 -36.15 -6.80 -15.94
C THR A 433 -35.88 -6.06 -17.23
N MET A 434 -34.67 -5.52 -17.42
CA MET A 434 -34.22 -4.94 -18.68
C MET A 434 -33.64 -6.03 -19.59
N SER A 435 -34.36 -6.40 -20.66
CA SER A 435 -34.01 -7.56 -21.50
C SER A 435 -32.74 -7.41 -22.34
N LEU A 436 -32.35 -6.16 -22.65
CA LEU A 436 -31.30 -5.85 -23.63
C LEU A 436 -29.90 -6.39 -23.28
N PRO A 437 -29.35 -6.23 -22.06
CA PRO A 437 -27.97 -6.58 -21.77
C PRO A 437 -27.69 -8.10 -21.85
N ILE A 438 -28.59 -8.93 -21.33
CA ILE A 438 -28.40 -10.39 -21.27
C ILE A 438 -28.59 -11.01 -22.64
N VAL A 439 -29.62 -10.55 -23.38
CA VAL A 439 -29.83 -10.99 -24.76
C VAL A 439 -28.62 -10.63 -25.63
N SER A 440 -28.09 -9.42 -25.48
CA SER A 440 -26.87 -8.98 -26.18
C SER A 440 -25.65 -9.85 -25.82
N PHE A 441 -25.43 -10.12 -24.53
CA PHE A 441 -24.35 -10.99 -24.07
C PHE A 441 -24.44 -12.40 -24.67
N CYS A 442 -25.62 -13.02 -24.61
CA CYS A 442 -25.83 -14.35 -25.15
C CYS A 442 -25.70 -14.39 -26.67
N ASN A 443 -26.19 -13.36 -27.38
CA ASN A 443 -26.05 -13.28 -28.84
C ASN A 443 -24.58 -13.16 -29.27
N ALA A 444 -23.77 -12.37 -28.56
CA ALA A 444 -22.34 -12.26 -28.85
C ALA A 444 -21.60 -13.61 -28.72
N ILE A 445 -21.96 -14.43 -27.72
CA ILE A 445 -21.39 -15.79 -27.59
C ILE A 445 -21.94 -16.72 -28.69
N GLN A 446 -23.20 -16.57 -29.09
CA GLN A 446 -23.81 -17.38 -30.15
C GLN A 446 -23.19 -17.16 -31.53
N GLU A 447 -22.62 -15.97 -31.78
CA GLU A 447 -21.87 -15.68 -33.01
C GLU A 447 -20.59 -16.49 -33.12
N SER A 448 -20.11 -17.10 -32.03
CA SER A 448 -18.97 -18.01 -32.08
C SER A 448 -19.35 -19.39 -32.63
N GLU A 449 -18.46 -19.99 -33.41
CA GLU A 449 -18.60 -21.40 -33.84
C GLU A 449 -18.31 -22.42 -32.72
N LEU A 450 -18.12 -21.95 -31.48
CA LEU A 450 -17.73 -22.78 -30.34
C LEU A 450 -18.94 -23.51 -29.73
N PRO A 451 -18.72 -24.65 -29.04
CA PRO A 451 -19.78 -25.38 -28.35
C PRO A 451 -20.58 -24.55 -27.32
N THR A 452 -20.00 -23.48 -26.79
CA THR A 452 -20.66 -22.55 -25.86
C THR A 452 -21.87 -21.82 -26.44
N LYS A 453 -22.00 -21.75 -27.77
CA LYS A 453 -23.16 -21.16 -28.44
C LYS A 453 -24.48 -21.81 -28.03
N GLU A 454 -24.50 -23.12 -27.81
CA GLU A 454 -25.73 -23.85 -27.44
C GLU A 454 -26.14 -23.53 -25.99
N LEU A 455 -25.17 -23.37 -25.08
CA LEU A 455 -25.43 -22.91 -23.72
C LEU A 455 -25.91 -21.46 -23.69
N ALA A 456 -25.32 -20.59 -24.52
CA ALA A 456 -25.74 -19.20 -24.64
C ALA A 456 -27.15 -19.08 -25.22
N LYS A 457 -27.51 -19.93 -26.19
CA LYS A 457 -28.89 -20.04 -26.69
C LYS A 457 -29.84 -20.48 -25.59
N TRP A 458 -29.52 -21.56 -24.88
CA TRP A 458 -30.35 -22.02 -23.78
C TRP A 458 -30.51 -20.96 -22.69
N LEU A 459 -29.44 -20.27 -22.28
CA LEU A 459 -29.50 -19.24 -21.24
C LEU A 459 -30.34 -18.04 -21.67
N ARG A 460 -30.24 -17.64 -22.94
CA ARG A 460 -31.09 -16.61 -23.52
C ARG A 460 -32.56 -17.02 -23.49
N ASP A 461 -32.87 -18.22 -23.96
CA ASP A 461 -34.25 -18.72 -24.02
C ASP A 461 -34.80 -18.93 -22.58
N PHE A 462 -34.00 -19.44 -21.65
CA PHE A 462 -34.34 -19.51 -20.22
C PHE A 462 -34.62 -18.13 -19.62
N TYR A 463 -33.80 -17.13 -19.97
CA TYR A 463 -33.99 -15.77 -19.50
C TYR A 463 -35.29 -15.14 -20.03
N ILE A 464 -35.54 -15.25 -21.34
CA ILE A 464 -36.71 -14.70 -22.02
C ILE A 464 -37.99 -15.41 -21.57
N ASP A 465 -37.99 -16.74 -21.57
CA ASP A 465 -39.20 -17.53 -21.31
C ASP A 465 -39.58 -17.50 -19.82
N TYR A 466 -38.61 -17.30 -18.92
CA TYR A 466 -38.81 -17.51 -17.50
C TYR A 466 -38.24 -16.40 -16.62
N ALA A 467 -36.92 -16.18 -16.66
CA ALA A 467 -36.27 -15.36 -15.63
C ALA A 467 -36.81 -13.92 -15.60
N ILE A 468 -37.00 -13.29 -16.77
CA ILE A 468 -37.54 -11.93 -16.84
C ILE A 468 -38.94 -11.83 -16.21
N HIS A 469 -39.82 -12.80 -16.49
CA HIS A 469 -41.17 -12.86 -15.93
C HIS A 469 -41.15 -13.14 -14.44
N PHE A 470 -40.24 -13.99 -13.97
CA PHE A 470 -40.03 -14.23 -12.55
C PHE A 470 -39.65 -12.94 -11.82
N PHE A 471 -38.67 -12.19 -12.31
CA PHE A 471 -38.25 -10.91 -11.71
C PHE A 471 -39.34 -9.83 -11.74
N GLN A 472 -40.21 -9.83 -12.76
CA GLN A 472 -41.32 -8.86 -12.89
C GLN A 472 -42.50 -9.16 -11.94
N SER A 473 -42.79 -10.44 -11.70
CA SER A 473 -44.07 -10.89 -11.11
C SER A 473 -43.99 -11.31 -9.65
N THR A 474 -42.81 -11.73 -9.17
CA THR A 474 -42.64 -12.24 -7.81
C THR A 474 -42.32 -11.08 -6.86
N ASP A 475 -42.96 -11.03 -5.68
CA ASP A 475 -42.65 -10.09 -4.59
C ASP A 475 -41.89 -10.72 -3.40
N ASP A 476 -41.47 -11.97 -3.56
CA ASP A 476 -40.60 -12.67 -2.62
C ASP A 476 -39.14 -12.24 -2.83
N TYR A 477 -38.69 -11.23 -2.07
CA TYR A 477 -37.32 -10.72 -2.11
C TYR A 477 -36.26 -11.79 -1.84
N GLN A 478 -36.56 -12.81 -1.02
CA GLN A 478 -35.60 -13.89 -0.76
C GLN A 478 -35.37 -14.70 -2.03
N LYS A 479 -36.45 -15.12 -2.69
CA LYS A 479 -36.35 -15.87 -3.95
C LYS A 479 -35.74 -15.04 -5.08
N ILE A 480 -36.07 -13.74 -5.18
CA ILE A 480 -35.45 -12.83 -6.15
C ILE A 480 -33.93 -12.78 -5.95
N ASN A 481 -33.48 -12.64 -4.70
CA ASN A 481 -32.05 -12.58 -4.38
C ASN A 481 -31.33 -13.90 -4.70
N GLU A 482 -31.95 -15.05 -4.40
CA GLU A 482 -31.41 -16.38 -4.73
C GLU A 482 -31.30 -16.61 -6.25
N TYR A 483 -32.37 -16.29 -6.98
CA TYR A 483 -32.39 -16.40 -8.45
C TYR A 483 -31.43 -15.41 -9.12
N GLY A 484 -31.33 -14.17 -8.62
CA GLY A 484 -30.39 -13.17 -9.13
C GLY A 484 -28.95 -13.64 -9.01
N LYS A 485 -28.57 -14.19 -7.85
CA LYS A 485 -27.25 -14.83 -7.65
C LYS A 485 -27.02 -16.00 -8.60
N LEU A 486 -28.03 -16.85 -8.79
CA LEU A 486 -27.93 -17.96 -9.74
C LEU A 486 -27.66 -17.45 -11.16
N MET A 487 -28.38 -16.41 -11.59
CA MET A 487 -28.20 -15.80 -12.91
C MET A 487 -26.81 -15.18 -13.10
N ASP A 488 -26.32 -14.40 -12.12
CA ASP A 488 -24.96 -13.83 -12.16
C ASP A 488 -23.93 -14.95 -12.34
N VAL A 489 -24.04 -15.99 -11.52
CA VAL A 489 -23.08 -17.10 -11.52
C VAL A 489 -23.17 -17.91 -12.82
N LEU A 490 -24.36 -18.07 -13.40
CA LEU A 490 -24.54 -18.69 -14.72
C LEU A 490 -23.84 -17.87 -15.83
N LEU A 491 -24.07 -16.56 -15.86
CA LEU A 491 -23.46 -15.63 -16.84
C LEU A 491 -21.93 -15.65 -16.73
N ASP A 492 -21.39 -15.51 -15.53
CA ASP A 492 -19.95 -15.53 -15.27
C ASP A 492 -19.32 -16.86 -15.69
N ASN A 493 -19.95 -18.00 -15.37
CA ASN A 493 -19.41 -19.31 -15.72
C ASN A 493 -19.51 -19.60 -17.22
N LEU A 494 -20.56 -19.14 -17.89
CA LEU A 494 -20.65 -19.22 -19.35
C LEU A 494 -19.55 -18.38 -20.02
N LYS A 495 -19.33 -17.15 -19.56
CA LYS A 495 -18.25 -16.29 -20.04
C LYS A 495 -16.88 -16.95 -19.84
N ASN A 496 -16.60 -17.43 -18.62
CA ASN A 496 -15.32 -18.07 -18.30
C ASN A 496 -15.07 -19.32 -19.15
N LEU A 497 -16.09 -20.15 -19.39
CA LEU A 497 -16.00 -21.31 -20.27
C LEU A 497 -15.70 -20.87 -21.72
N HIS A 498 -16.42 -19.86 -22.21
CA HIS A 498 -16.25 -19.32 -23.55
C HIS A 498 -14.83 -18.75 -23.77
N ASP A 499 -14.36 -17.90 -22.86
CA ASP A 499 -13.01 -17.33 -22.91
C ASP A 499 -11.92 -18.42 -22.86
N SER A 500 -12.13 -19.47 -22.06
CA SER A 500 -11.23 -20.62 -21.99
C SER A 500 -11.19 -21.40 -23.30
N MET A 501 -12.33 -21.55 -23.99
CA MET A 501 -12.40 -22.18 -25.30
C MET A 501 -11.72 -21.34 -26.38
N ILE A 502 -11.92 -20.02 -26.38
CA ILE A 502 -11.22 -19.10 -27.31
C ILE A 502 -9.70 -19.27 -27.15
N LYS A 503 -9.21 -19.25 -25.90
CA LYS A 503 -7.78 -19.46 -25.60
C LYS A 503 -7.28 -20.81 -26.11
N LEU A 504 -8.06 -21.87 -25.94
CA LEU A 504 -7.71 -23.21 -26.41
C LEU A 504 -7.64 -23.30 -27.94
N VAL A 505 -8.62 -22.72 -28.64
CA VAL A 505 -8.65 -22.70 -30.11
C VAL A 505 -7.46 -21.92 -30.65
N ASN A 506 -7.21 -20.72 -30.11
CA ASN A 506 -6.14 -19.83 -30.56
C ASN A 506 -4.74 -20.24 -30.08
N GLY A 507 -4.63 -21.10 -29.06
CA GLY A 507 -3.36 -21.51 -28.46
C GLY A 507 -2.53 -22.42 -29.38
N LYS A 508 -1.31 -22.00 -29.77
CA LYS A 508 -0.46 -22.75 -30.71
C LYS A 508 0.14 -24.07 -30.19
N LYS A 509 0.00 -24.37 -28.89
CA LYS A 509 0.71 -25.48 -28.21
C LYS A 509 0.00 -26.84 -28.21
N LEU A 510 -1.30 -26.90 -28.55
CA LEU A 510 -2.04 -28.16 -28.61
C LEU A 510 -2.13 -28.70 -30.04
N GLU A 511 -1.96 -30.02 -30.19
CA GLU A 511 -2.19 -30.71 -31.48
C GLU A 511 -3.63 -30.52 -31.99
N LYS A 512 -3.77 -30.33 -33.30
CA LYS A 512 -5.06 -30.06 -33.97
C LYS A 512 -6.10 -31.15 -33.70
N THR A 513 -5.70 -32.42 -33.70
CA THR A 513 -6.57 -33.57 -33.43
C THR A 513 -7.07 -33.57 -31.98
N LEU A 514 -6.20 -33.26 -31.03
CA LEU A 514 -6.55 -33.17 -29.60
C LEU A 514 -7.56 -32.03 -29.36
N LYS A 515 -7.36 -30.87 -29.98
CA LYS A 515 -8.32 -29.75 -29.94
C LYS A 515 -9.68 -30.15 -30.49
N HIS A 516 -9.70 -30.82 -31.64
CA HIS A 516 -10.96 -31.23 -32.29
C HIS A 516 -11.73 -32.24 -31.42
N ASN A 517 -11.05 -33.26 -30.88
CA ASN A 517 -11.67 -34.25 -30.01
C ASN A 517 -12.21 -33.61 -28.72
N PHE A 518 -11.45 -32.67 -28.13
CA PHE A 518 -11.88 -31.98 -26.92
C PHE A 518 -13.12 -31.09 -27.16
N LEU A 519 -13.14 -30.32 -28.26
CA LEU A 519 -14.30 -29.49 -28.61
C LEU A 519 -15.54 -30.36 -28.87
N ARG A 520 -15.39 -31.50 -29.56
CA ARG A 520 -16.47 -32.47 -29.77
C ARG A 520 -16.98 -33.03 -28.45
N GLU A 521 -16.09 -33.38 -27.52
CA GLU A 521 -16.48 -33.91 -26.23
C GLU A 521 -17.24 -32.89 -25.38
N ILE A 522 -16.79 -31.62 -25.35
CA ILE A 522 -17.57 -30.58 -24.68
C ILE A 522 -18.92 -30.39 -25.37
N GLN A 523 -18.96 -30.36 -26.70
CA GLN A 523 -20.22 -30.24 -27.43
C GLN A 523 -21.20 -31.38 -27.07
N ASN A 524 -20.73 -32.62 -27.03
CA ASN A 524 -21.55 -33.76 -26.62
C ASN A 524 -22.06 -33.61 -25.18
N ASN A 525 -21.20 -33.19 -24.25
CA ASN A 525 -21.59 -32.98 -22.85
C ASN A 525 -22.60 -31.83 -22.70
N ILE A 526 -22.44 -30.74 -23.45
CA ILE A 526 -23.40 -29.64 -23.49
C ILE A 526 -24.74 -30.12 -24.06
N MET A 527 -24.74 -30.81 -25.19
CA MET A 527 -25.98 -31.29 -25.81
C MET A 527 -26.70 -32.31 -24.93
N PHE A 528 -25.96 -33.24 -24.30
CA PHE A 528 -26.51 -34.20 -23.35
C PHE A 528 -27.15 -33.51 -22.15
N THR A 529 -26.44 -32.52 -21.58
CA THR A 529 -26.93 -31.64 -20.52
C THR A 529 -28.27 -31.05 -20.97
N LEU A 530 -28.28 -30.26 -22.05
CA LEU A 530 -29.48 -29.56 -22.54
C LEU A 530 -30.67 -30.48 -22.90
N MET A 531 -30.42 -31.67 -23.46
CA MET A 531 -31.48 -32.64 -23.80
C MET A 531 -32.20 -33.17 -22.56
N HIS A 532 -31.46 -33.50 -21.51
CA HIS A 532 -32.07 -33.97 -20.25
C HIS A 532 -32.87 -32.87 -19.55
N PHE A 533 -32.51 -31.59 -19.73
CA PHE A 533 -33.19 -30.46 -19.10
C PHE A 533 -34.53 -30.07 -19.70
N LYS A 534 -34.80 -30.40 -20.97
CA LYS A 534 -36.07 -30.05 -21.62
C LYS A 534 -37.28 -30.65 -20.87
N LYS A 535 -37.09 -31.73 -20.09
CA LYS A 535 -38.13 -32.36 -19.25
C LYS A 535 -38.26 -31.78 -17.83
N VAL A 536 -37.25 -31.09 -17.30
CA VAL A 536 -37.23 -30.54 -15.92
C VAL A 536 -37.66 -29.05 -15.89
N LYS A 537 -37.48 -28.34 -17.02
CA LYS A 537 -37.80 -26.91 -17.21
C LYS A 537 -39.26 -26.55 -16.86
N GLU A 538 -40.20 -27.50 -16.92
CA GLU A 538 -41.63 -27.25 -16.72
C GLU A 538 -42.08 -27.34 -15.25
N SER A 539 -41.32 -27.98 -14.35
CA SER A 539 -41.72 -28.21 -12.95
C SER A 539 -40.95 -27.39 -11.91
N ASP A 540 -39.65 -27.16 -12.12
CA ASP A 540 -38.82 -26.32 -11.23
C ASP A 540 -37.66 -25.65 -12.01
N PRO A 541 -37.86 -24.42 -12.48
CA PRO A 541 -36.86 -23.67 -13.24
C PRO A 541 -35.62 -23.28 -12.42
N HIS A 542 -35.71 -23.18 -11.09
CA HIS A 542 -34.57 -22.87 -10.23
C HIS A 542 -33.62 -24.06 -10.20
N ALA A 543 -34.19 -25.25 -9.92
CA ALA A 543 -33.44 -26.50 -9.89
C ALA A 543 -32.79 -26.78 -11.26
N ALA A 544 -33.50 -26.50 -12.35
CA ALA A 544 -32.96 -26.62 -13.69
C ALA A 544 -31.73 -25.70 -13.91
N GLY A 545 -31.81 -24.43 -13.48
CA GLY A 545 -30.69 -23.50 -13.55
C GLY A 545 -29.48 -23.94 -12.70
N GLN A 546 -29.73 -24.45 -11.50
CA GLN A 546 -28.69 -24.93 -10.59
C GLN A 546 -27.94 -26.15 -11.14
N GLU A 547 -28.66 -27.10 -11.74
CA GLU A 547 -28.05 -28.30 -12.30
C GLU A 547 -27.23 -27.98 -13.56
N VAL A 548 -27.72 -27.07 -14.41
CA VAL A 548 -26.94 -26.54 -15.55
C VAL A 548 -25.68 -25.84 -15.05
N LEU A 549 -25.77 -25.04 -14.00
CA LEU A 549 -24.61 -24.37 -13.41
C LEU A 549 -23.53 -25.38 -12.97
N ASP A 550 -23.92 -26.46 -12.30
CA ASP A 550 -22.98 -27.49 -11.86
C ASP A 550 -22.27 -28.18 -13.03
N LYS A 551 -22.97 -28.35 -14.15
CA LYS A 551 -22.39 -28.89 -15.39
C LYS A 551 -21.45 -27.88 -16.05
N ILE A 552 -21.82 -26.60 -16.15
CA ILE A 552 -20.96 -25.54 -16.70
C ILE A 552 -19.68 -25.40 -15.85
N LYS A 553 -19.77 -25.42 -14.52
CA LYS A 553 -18.60 -25.37 -13.62
C LYS A 553 -17.63 -26.52 -13.89
N LYS A 554 -18.13 -27.74 -14.08
CA LYS A 554 -17.29 -28.92 -14.41
C LYS A 554 -16.60 -28.73 -15.76
N LEU A 555 -17.34 -28.31 -16.77
CA LEU A 555 -16.79 -28.06 -18.12
C LEU A 555 -15.76 -26.93 -18.13
N SER A 556 -16.00 -25.84 -17.37
CA SER A 556 -15.10 -24.69 -17.25
C SER A 556 -13.77 -25.08 -16.59
N ARG A 557 -13.81 -25.91 -15.55
CA ARG A 557 -12.59 -26.48 -14.94
C ARG A 557 -11.81 -27.33 -15.93
N TRP A 558 -12.48 -28.21 -16.69
CA TRP A 558 -11.83 -29.04 -17.71
C TRP A 558 -11.17 -28.19 -18.81
N ALA A 559 -11.88 -27.18 -19.33
CA ALA A 559 -11.35 -26.27 -20.34
C ALA A 559 -10.16 -25.44 -19.83
N THR A 560 -10.19 -25.01 -18.57
CA THR A 560 -9.10 -24.25 -17.94
C THR A 560 -7.84 -25.11 -17.76
N VAL A 561 -7.98 -26.35 -17.28
CA VAL A 561 -6.83 -27.26 -17.08
C VAL A 561 -6.13 -27.56 -18.42
N ILE A 562 -6.93 -27.81 -19.46
CA ILE A 562 -6.43 -28.17 -20.80
C ILE A 562 -5.82 -26.95 -21.50
N SER A 563 -6.42 -25.76 -21.39
CA SER A 563 -5.86 -24.53 -21.96
C SER A 563 -4.57 -24.06 -21.26
N THR A 564 -4.34 -24.44 -20.00
CA THR A 564 -3.15 -24.05 -19.22
C THR A 564 -2.03 -25.11 -19.21
N GLY A 565 -2.25 -26.29 -19.81
CA GLY A 565 -1.22 -27.32 -19.94
C GLY A 565 -0.88 -28.10 -18.66
N LYS A 566 -1.69 -28.00 -17.60
CA LYS A 566 -1.47 -28.70 -16.31
C LYS A 566 -2.10 -30.11 -16.32
N TYR A 567 -1.60 -31.01 -17.17
CA TYR A 567 -2.23 -32.31 -17.46
C TYR A 567 -2.04 -33.44 -16.42
N ASN A 568 -1.26 -33.24 -15.37
CA ASN A 568 -0.98 -34.31 -14.40
C ASN A 568 -1.77 -34.11 -13.10
N SER A 569 -2.95 -34.74 -12.95
CA SER A 569 -3.42 -35.35 -11.67
C SER A 569 -4.93 -35.62 -11.54
N ILE A 570 -5.81 -35.29 -12.49
CA ILE A 570 -7.27 -35.36 -12.21
C ILE A 570 -8.06 -35.97 -13.37
N TYR A 571 -7.86 -37.25 -13.66
CA TYR A 571 -8.77 -38.01 -14.52
C TYR A 571 -9.49 -39.08 -13.69
N SER A 572 -10.82 -39.11 -13.77
CA SER A 572 -11.59 -40.28 -13.36
C SER A 572 -11.21 -41.46 -14.25
N THR A 573 -11.29 -42.68 -13.73
CA THR A 573 -10.90 -43.94 -14.38
C THR A 573 -11.50 -44.14 -15.78
N SER A 574 -12.66 -43.53 -16.04
CA SER A 574 -13.33 -43.49 -17.35
C SER A 574 -12.60 -42.68 -18.43
N ALA A 575 -11.83 -41.65 -18.08
CA ALA A 575 -11.08 -40.86 -19.05
C ALA A 575 -9.72 -41.50 -19.40
N ARG A 576 -9.11 -42.29 -18.49
CA ARG A 576 -7.82 -42.98 -18.74
C ARG A 576 -7.87 -43.96 -19.92
N MET A 577 -9.03 -44.57 -20.21
CA MET A 577 -9.20 -45.49 -21.34
C MET A 577 -9.00 -44.83 -22.72
N PHE A 578 -8.99 -43.50 -22.81
CA PHE A 578 -8.85 -42.78 -24.08
C PHE A 578 -7.46 -42.17 -24.32
N TYR A 579 -6.54 -42.28 -23.35
CA TYR A 579 -5.21 -41.64 -23.41
C TYR A 579 -4.03 -42.61 -23.60
N GLU A 580 -4.24 -43.93 -23.65
CA GLU A 580 -3.17 -44.86 -24.04
C GLU A 580 -3.20 -45.15 -25.55
N PRO A 581 -2.08 -44.98 -26.27
CA PRO A 581 -1.98 -45.41 -27.66
C PRO A 581 -2.16 -46.94 -27.75
N PHE A 582 -2.91 -47.39 -28.75
CA PHE A 582 -3.24 -48.80 -29.07
C PHE A 582 -2.03 -49.76 -29.31
N ASN A 583 -0.79 -49.37 -28.99
CA ASN A 583 0.41 -50.16 -29.30
C ASN A 583 0.96 -51.04 -28.15
N ASN A 584 0.30 -51.11 -26.98
CA ASN A 584 0.75 -51.98 -25.88
C ASN A 584 -0.18 -53.17 -25.55
N GLN A 585 -1.18 -53.47 -26.36
CA GLN A 585 -2.05 -54.65 -26.17
C GLN A 585 -1.40 -56.03 -26.49
N LYS A 586 -0.07 -56.12 -26.61
CA LYS A 586 0.64 -57.40 -26.77
C LYS A 586 1.21 -58.01 -25.49
N ARG A 587 0.81 -57.54 -24.30
CA ARG A 587 1.28 -58.11 -23.02
C ARG A 587 0.19 -58.51 -22.02
N ILE A 588 -1.00 -58.85 -22.51
CA ILE A 588 -1.99 -59.59 -21.72
C ILE A 588 -2.46 -60.79 -22.56
N VAL A 589 -1.61 -61.81 -22.61
CA VAL A 589 -2.03 -63.17 -22.88
C VAL A 589 -1.67 -63.96 -21.62
N LEU A 590 -2.66 -64.71 -21.13
CA LEU A 590 -2.67 -65.59 -19.98
C LEU A 590 -2.85 -64.89 -18.63
N LEU A 591 -4.09 -64.83 -18.17
CA LEU A 591 -4.58 -65.72 -17.12
C LEU A 591 -6.06 -65.43 -16.88
N ASP A 592 -6.90 -66.19 -17.57
CA ASP A 592 -8.17 -66.66 -17.01
C ASP A 592 -8.66 -67.80 -17.90
N GLN A 593 -8.23 -69.01 -17.56
CA GLN A 593 -9.01 -70.21 -17.80
C GLN A 593 -8.54 -71.31 -16.86
N LEU A 594 -9.51 -71.80 -16.08
CA LEU A 594 -9.61 -73.12 -15.44
C LEU A 594 -9.08 -73.24 -13.99
N GLU A 595 -10.01 -73.07 -13.04
CA GLU A 595 -10.12 -73.97 -11.87
C GLU A 595 -10.40 -75.42 -12.35
N PRO A 596 -10.28 -76.52 -11.54
CA PRO A 596 -10.43 -76.59 -10.08
C PRO A 596 -9.49 -77.63 -9.40
N PRO A 597 -9.87 -78.36 -8.32
CA PRO A 597 -9.29 -78.25 -6.98
C PRO A 597 -8.50 -79.50 -6.54
N SER A 598 -7.60 -79.41 -5.54
CA SER A 598 -7.42 -80.46 -4.52
C SER A 598 -6.26 -80.23 -3.56
N GLN A 599 -6.59 -80.28 -2.28
CA GLN A 599 -5.98 -81.10 -1.21
C GLN A 599 -4.46 -81.08 -0.94
N LYS A 600 -4.20 -80.74 0.33
CA LYS A 600 -3.35 -81.44 1.32
C LYS A 600 -1.81 -81.38 1.22
N SER A 601 -1.28 -81.13 2.42
CA SER A 601 -0.04 -81.61 3.06
C SER A 601 1.09 -80.57 3.10
N LYS A 602 1.41 -79.99 4.27
CA LYS A 602 2.24 -80.49 5.40
C LYS A 602 3.73 -80.61 5.03
N ILE A 603 4.57 -80.19 5.99
CA ILE A 603 6.04 -80.37 6.08
C ILE A 603 6.79 -79.25 5.33
N GLN A 604 7.69 -78.46 5.92
CA GLN A 604 8.54 -78.62 7.11
C GLN A 604 8.72 -77.28 7.82
#